data_AF-A0A6A8A6Q4-F1
#
_entry.id   AF-A0A6A8A6Q4-F1
#
_cell.length_a   1.000
_cell.length_b   1.000
_cell.length_c   1.000
_cell.angle_alpha   90.00
_cell.angle_beta   90.00
_cell.angle_gamma   90.00
#
_symmetry.space_group_name_H-M   'P 1'
#
loop_
_entity.id
_entity.type
_entity.pdbx_description
1 polymer ?
#
loop_
_entity_poly.entity_id
_entity_poly.type
_entity_poly.pdbx_seq_one_letter_code
_entity_poly.pdbx_strand_id
1 'polypeptide(L)' 'MSDPIKTGGKVEPLRKTMPCPVCNKASVREHYPFCSDRCRHLDLSKWLNGSYAIPVADDEAKADGFDEN' A
#
# COMPACT_ATOMS: atom_id res chain seq x y z
N MET A 1 42.33 8.33 3.16
CA MET A 1 41.80 7.54 2.02
C MET A 1 40.55 6.85 2.54
N SER A 2 39.39 7.22 2.02
CA SER A 2 38.09 6.87 2.60
C SER A 2 37.79 5.38 2.39
N ASP A 3 37.73 4.62 3.49
CA ASP A 3 37.40 3.20 3.46
C ASP A 3 35.99 2.96 2.87
N PRO A 4 35.80 1.93 2.02
CA PRO A 4 34.51 1.64 1.44
C PRO A 4 33.57 1.02 2.48
N ILE A 5 32.38 1.60 2.62
CA ILE A 5 31.32 1.14 3.53
C ILE A 5 30.90 -0.28 3.14
N LYS A 6 31.25 -1.26 3.99
CA LYS A 6 30.85 -2.66 3.85
C LYS A 6 29.47 -2.85 4.47
N THR A 7 28.41 -2.67 3.69
CA THR A 7 27.03 -2.90 4.12
C THR A 7 26.70 -4.39 4.12
N GLY A 8 27.00 -5.05 5.24
CA GLY A 8 26.63 -6.45 5.55
C GLY A 8 25.23 -6.61 6.17
N GLY A 9 24.27 -5.76 5.81
CA GLY A 9 22.89 -5.87 6.30
C GLY A 9 22.12 -6.92 5.51
N LYS A 10 21.42 -7.83 6.21
CA LYS A 10 20.46 -8.78 5.61
C LYS A 10 19.26 -8.00 5.06
N VAL A 11 19.42 -7.40 3.88
CA VAL A 11 18.34 -6.67 3.21
C VAL A 11 17.27 -7.68 2.81
N GLU A 12 16.04 -7.49 3.29
CA GLU A 12 14.90 -8.31 2.87
C GLU A 12 14.87 -8.43 1.33
N PRO A 13 14.51 -9.61 0.79
CA PRO A 13 14.49 -9.83 -0.64
C PRO A 13 13.65 -8.76 -1.34
N LEU A 14 14.17 -8.27 -2.47
CA LEU A 14 13.52 -7.29 -3.32
C LEU A 14 12.11 -7.79 -3.68
N ARG A 15 11.10 -7.13 -3.12
CA ARG A 15 9.70 -7.39 -3.47
C ARG A 15 9.55 -7.21 -4.98
N LYS A 16 8.85 -8.14 -5.64
CA LYS A 16 8.60 -8.09 -7.08
C LYS A 16 7.98 -6.74 -7.45
N THR A 17 8.34 -6.19 -8.60
CA THR A 17 7.68 -4.99 -9.13
C THR A 17 6.20 -5.27 -9.39
N MET A 18 5.34 -4.35 -8.95
CA MET A 18 3.90 -4.45 -9.11
C MET A 18 3.34 -3.18 -9.76
N PRO A 19 2.18 -3.26 -10.44
CA PRO A 19 1.54 -2.07 -10.99
C PRO A 19 1.08 -1.14 -9.85
N CYS A 20 1.32 0.16 -10.02
CA CYS A 20 0.90 1.20 -9.10
C CYS A 20 -0.64 1.22 -9.01
N PRO A 21 -1.24 1.14 -7.80
CA PRO A 21 -2.70 1.10 -7.66
C PRO A 21 -3.40 2.40 -8.08
N VAL A 22 -2.65 3.50 -8.25
CA VAL A 22 -3.20 4.82 -8.60
C VAL A 22 -3.18 5.08 -10.12
N CYS A 23 -2.13 4.63 -10.82
CA CYS A 23 -1.93 4.97 -12.24
C CYS A 23 -1.40 3.82 -13.12
N ASN A 24 -1.28 2.62 -12.55
CA ASN A 24 -0.90 1.37 -13.23
C ASN A 24 0.53 1.30 -13.80
N LYS A 25 1.38 2.31 -13.55
CA LYS A 25 2.81 2.26 -13.90
C LYS A 25 3.60 1.33 -12.98
N ALA A 26 4.76 0.84 -13.41
CA ALA A 26 5.61 -0.01 -12.58
C ALA A 26 6.03 0.67 -11.27
N SER A 27 5.88 -0.03 -10.15
CA SER A 27 6.33 0.43 -8.83
C SER A 27 7.85 0.58 -8.76
N VAL A 28 8.33 1.59 -8.05
CA VAL A 28 9.77 1.78 -7.78
C VAL A 28 10.09 1.42 -6.33
N ARG A 29 11.31 0.96 -6.05
CA ARG A 29 11.69 0.46 -4.72
C ARG A 29 11.48 1.50 -3.61
N GLU A 30 11.79 2.76 -3.89
CA GLU A 30 11.70 3.86 -2.92
C GLU A 30 10.25 4.23 -2.55
N HIS A 31 9.30 3.98 -3.46
CA HIS A 31 7.91 4.37 -3.29
C HIS A 31 6.95 3.18 -3.29
N TYR A 32 7.46 1.95 -3.22
CA TYR A 32 6.67 0.74 -3.26
C TYR A 32 5.52 0.79 -2.23
N PRO A 33 4.26 0.50 -2.62
CA PRO A 33 3.80 -0.14 -3.87
C PRO A 33 3.53 0.83 -5.04
N PHE A 34 3.85 2.11 -4.92
CA PHE A 34 3.58 3.14 -5.92
C PHE A 34 4.75 3.37 -6.87
N CYS A 35 4.48 4.07 -7.98
CA CYS A 35 5.51 4.51 -8.92
C CYS A 35 6.19 5.83 -8.51
N SER A 36 5.59 6.63 -7.62
CA SER A 36 6.11 7.93 -7.19
C SER A 36 5.46 8.42 -5.90
N ASP A 37 6.12 9.37 -5.22
CA ASP A 37 5.57 10.08 -4.07
C ASP A 37 4.22 10.78 -4.35
N ARG A 38 4.07 11.36 -5.56
CA ARG A 38 2.78 11.95 -6.00
C ARG A 38 1.64 10.93 -5.95
N CYS A 39 1.87 9.70 -6.39
CA CYS A 39 0.84 8.67 -6.36
C CYS A 39 0.51 8.24 -4.93
N ARG A 40 1.50 8.20 -4.03
CA ARG A 40 1.27 7.93 -2.59
C ARG A 40 0.36 8.98 -1.96
N HIS A 41 0.59 10.27 -2.24
CA HIS A 41 -0.25 11.35 -1.73
C HIS A 41 -1.68 11.35 -2.30
N LEU A 42 -1.84 11.01 -3.59
CA LEU A 42 -3.16 10.86 -4.19
C LEU A 42 -3.94 9.66 -3.63
N ASP A 43 -3.25 8.58 -3.28
CA ASP A 43 -3.88 7.45 -2.59
C ASP A 43 -4.36 7.88 -1.20
N LEU A 44 -3.50 8.57 -0.44
CA LEU A 44 -3.84 9.10 0.87
C LEU A 44 -5.06 10.04 0.82
N SER A 45 -5.15 10.92 -0.19
CA SER A 45 -6.32 11.81 -0.30
C SER A 45 -7.61 11.04 -0.57
N LYS A 46 -7.59 9.96 -1.37
CA LYS A 46 -8.74 9.08 -1.56
C LYS A 46 -9.19 8.41 -0.26
N TRP A 47 -8.24 8.00 0.58
CA TRP A 47 -8.54 7.49 1.93
C TRP A 47 -9.24 8.55 2.79
N LEU A 48 -8.66 9.75 2.87
CA LEU A 48 -9.21 10.84 3.68
C LEU A 48 -10.58 11.33 3.18
N ASN A 49 -10.83 11.24 1.87
CA ASN A 49 -12.11 11.61 1.26
C ASN A 49 -13.17 10.50 1.33
N GLY A 50 -12.87 9.35 1.95
CA GLY A 50 -13.80 8.23 2.05
C GLY A 50 -14.10 7.54 0.71
N SER A 51 -13.26 7.71 -0.31
CA SER A 51 -13.45 7.05 -1.62
C SER A 51 -13.22 5.55 -1.55
N TYR A 52 -12.49 5.08 -0.54
CA TYR A 52 -12.35 3.66 -0.22
C TYR A 52 -13.46 3.26 0.76
N ALA A 53 -14.64 2.91 0.23
CA ALA A 53 -15.77 2.41 1.00
C ALA A 53 -16.14 0.99 0.56
N ILE A 54 -16.50 0.14 1.52
CA ILE A 54 -17.05 -1.19 1.25
C ILE A 54 -18.55 -1.02 1.02
N PRO A 55 -19.10 -1.36 -0.16
CA PRO A 55 -20.53 -1.26 -0.38
C PRO A 55 -21.27 -2.24 0.55
N VAL A 56 -22.34 -1.75 1.18
CA VAL A 56 -23.28 -2.61 1.91
C VAL A 56 -24.27 -3.16 0.88
N ALA A 57 -24.47 -4.48 0.87
CA ALA A 57 -25.58 -5.06 0.14
C ALA A 57 -26.86 -4.84 0.96
N ASP A 58 -27.96 -4.44 0.32
CA ASP A 58 -29.28 -4.20 0.96
C ASP A 58 -29.93 -5.48 1.56
N ASP A 59 -29.18 -6.57 1.71
CA ASP A 59 -29.61 -7.76 2.42
C ASP A 59 -29.34 -7.57 3.92
N GLU A 60 -30.29 -6.98 4.65
CA GLU A 60 -30.26 -6.69 6.10
C GLU A 60 -30.08 -7.92 7.04
N ALA A 61 -29.46 -9.03 6.60
CA ALA A 61 -29.52 -10.31 7.31
C ALA A 61 -28.18 -10.89 7.82
N LYS A 62 -27.02 -10.21 7.70
CA LYS A 62 -25.72 -10.83 8.10
C LYS A 62 -24.73 -9.87 8.76
N ALA A 63 -25.17 -9.12 9.76
CA ALA A 63 -24.28 -8.38 10.66
C ALA A 63 -24.61 -8.64 12.13
N ASP A 64 -24.92 -9.89 12.48
CA ASP A 64 -25.03 -10.41 13.85
C ASP A 64 -23.86 -11.35 14.14
N GLY A 65 -22.70 -10.77 14.43
CA GLY A 65 -21.48 -11.53 14.71
C GLY A 65 -20.48 -10.77 15.56
N PHE A 66 -20.95 -10.05 16.58
CA PHE A 66 -20.08 -9.67 17.70
C PHE A 66 -20.19 -10.77 18.76
N ASP A 67 -19.19 -11.66 18.73
CA ASP A 67 -18.86 -12.62 19.79
C ASP A 67 -18.48 -11.83 21.06
N GLU A 68 -19.35 -11.88 22.06
CA GLU A 68 -19.12 -11.34 23.39
C GLU A 68 -18.55 -12.47 24.26
N ASN A 69 -17.27 -12.37 24.65
CA ASN A 69 -16.68 -13.13 25.75
C ASN A 69 -15.75 -12.23 26.56
#